data_AF-A0A966NYG3-F1
#
_entry.id   AF-A0A966NYG3-F1
#
_cell.length_a   1.000
_cell.length_b   1.000
_cell.length_c   1.000
_cell.angle_alpha   90.00
_cell.angle_beta   90.00
_cell.angle_gamma   90.00
#
_symmetry.space_group_name_H-M   'P 1'
#
loop_
_entity.id
_entity.type
_entity.pdbx_description
1 polymer ?
#
loop_
_entity_poly.entity_id
_entity_poly.type
_entity_poly.pdbx_seq_one_letter_code
_entity_poly.pdbx_strand_id
1 'polypeptide(L)' 'MAAPSLNERLGHAPSDKLVIISCDDLGAFQAANAGVYDALRKGVATCASLMVPAPWARDAVAM' A
#
# COMPACT_ATOMS: atom_id res chain seq x y z
N MET A 1 -20.62 22.54 16.93
CA MET A 1 -19.47 21.64 17.19
C MET A 1 -18.60 21.61 15.94
N ALA A 2 -17.28 21.65 16.08
CA ALA A 2 -16.38 21.45 14.95
C ALA A 2 -16.46 19.99 14.48
N ALA A 3 -16.36 19.77 13.17
CA ALA A 3 -16.30 18.42 12.63
C ALA A 3 -14.99 17.74 13.07
N PRO A 4 -15.00 16.44 13.38
CA PRO A 4 -13.79 15.72 13.73
C PRO A 4 -12.79 15.72 12.56
N SER A 5 -11.51 15.82 12.88
CA SER A 5 -10.42 15.73 11.91
C SER A 5 -10.37 14.36 11.22
N LEU A 6 -9.66 14.27 10.09
CA LEU A 6 -9.45 12.99 9.42
C LEU A 6 -8.80 11.95 10.35
N ASN A 7 -7.81 12.39 11.14
CA ASN A 7 -7.13 11.52 12.10
C ASN A 7 -8.09 10.96 13.14
N GLU A 8 -8.93 11.80 13.73
CA GLU A 8 -9.93 11.36 14.73
C GLU A 8 -10.95 10.39 14.11
N ARG A 9 -11.36 10.62 12.85
CA ARG A 9 -12.23 9.70 12.11
C ARG A 9 -11.56 8.35 11.84
N LEU A 10 -10.23 8.30 11.78
CA LEU A 10 -9.43 7.09 11.62
C LEU A 10 -9.03 6.46 12.97
N GLY A 11 -9.43 7.03 14.11
CA GLY A 11 -9.11 6.52 15.45
C GLY A 11 -7.77 6.99 16.04
N HIS A 12 -7.17 8.03 15.46
CA HIS A 12 -5.91 8.63 15.91
C HIS A 12 -6.11 9.97 16.63
N ALA A 13 -5.09 10.47 17.32
CA ALA A 13 -5.15 11.81 17.91
C ALA A 13 -5.16 12.88 16.79
N PRO A 14 -5.82 14.03 17.01
CA PRO A 14 -5.94 15.08 15.98
C PRO A 14 -4.60 15.63 15.51
N SER A 15 -3.55 15.53 16.33
CA SER A 15 -2.18 15.98 16.03
C SER A 15 -1.23 14.89 15.55
N ASP A 16 -1.68 13.63 15.44
CA ASP A 16 -0.83 12.54 14.96
C ASP A 16 -0.38 12.78 13.51
N LYS A 17 0.87 12.42 13.20
CA LYS A 17 1.36 12.40 11.82
C LYS A 17 1.23 10.99 11.28
N LEU A 18 0.27 10.78 10.40
CA LEU A 18 0.02 9.50 9.75
C LEU A 18 0.75 9.45 8.41
N VAL A 19 1.30 8.28 8.08
CA VAL A 19 2.02 8.05 6.83
C VAL A 19 1.49 6.81 6.14
N ILE A 20 1.30 6.90 4.83
CA ILE A 20 1.02 5.77 3.94
C ILE A 20 2.27 5.60 3.08
N ILE A 21 2.91 4.44 3.19
CA ILE A 21 4.06 4.07 2.36
C ILE A 21 3.54 3.12 1.29
N SER A 22 3.44 3.61 0.05
CA SER A 22 3.04 2.79 -1.10
C SER A 22 4.27 2.23 -1.80
N CYS A 23 4.22 0.94 -2.13
CA CYS A 23 5.17 0.31 -3.04
C CYS A 23 4.58 0.28 -4.46
N ASP A 24 5.33 0.80 -5.43
CA ASP A 24 4.93 0.85 -6.84
C ASP A 24 5.32 -0.42 -7.63
N ASP A 25 4.78 -0.52 -8.85
CA ASP A 25 5.09 -1.53 -9.87
C ASP A 25 4.60 -2.97 -9.59
N LEU A 26 3.69 -3.17 -8.64
CA LEU A 26 3.03 -4.47 -8.46
C LEU A 26 2.29 -4.85 -9.75
N GLY A 27 2.65 -5.98 -10.33
CA GLY A 27 2.11 -6.51 -11.59
C GLY A 27 2.95 -6.20 -12.84
N ALA A 28 3.96 -5.32 -12.75
CA ALA A 28 4.78 -4.93 -13.91
C ALA A 28 5.64 -6.07 -14.44
N PHE A 29 6.41 -6.71 -13.56
CA PHE A 29 7.30 -7.84 -13.85
C PHE A 29 7.53 -8.68 -12.59
N GLN A 30 7.97 -9.94 -12.76
CA GLN A 30 8.12 -10.89 -11.64
C GLN A 30 8.96 -10.34 -10.47
N ALA A 31 10.10 -9.69 -10.77
CA ALA A 31 10.98 -9.15 -9.73
C ALA A 31 10.32 -8.00 -8.95
N ALA A 32 9.49 -7.17 -9.60
CA ALA A 32 8.70 -6.15 -8.92
C ALA A 32 7.68 -6.79 -7.97
N ASN A 33 6.94 -7.82 -8.41
CA ASN A 33 6.00 -8.54 -7.55
C ASN A 33 6.70 -9.07 -6.28
N ALA A 34 7.83 -9.75 -6.45
CA ALA A 34 8.59 -10.30 -5.32
C ALA A 34 9.04 -9.19 -4.35
N GLY A 35 9.57 -8.08 -4.87
CA GLY A 35 10.04 -6.96 -4.06
C GLY A 35 8.91 -6.24 -3.31
N VAL A 36 7.79 -5.98 -3.99
CA VAL A 36 6.61 -5.35 -3.37
C VAL A 36 6.05 -6.23 -2.26
N TYR A 37 5.88 -7.54 -2.51
CA TYR A 37 5.40 -8.46 -1.48
C TYR A 37 6.36 -8.59 -0.29
N ASP A 38 7.67 -8.59 -0.52
CA ASP A 38 8.66 -8.57 0.56
C ASP A 38 8.54 -7.30 1.42
N ALA A 39 8.43 -6.13 0.78
CA ALA A 39 8.24 -4.84 1.46
C ALA A 39 6.94 -4.79 2.29
N LEU A 40 5.84 -5.32 1.75
CA LEU A 40 4.56 -5.43 2.46
C LEU A 40 4.65 -6.40 3.65
N ARG A 41 5.22 -7.60 3.45
CA ARG A 41 5.31 -8.63 4.49
C ARG A 41 6.25 -8.24 5.63
N LYS A 42 7.31 -7.49 5.34
CA LYS A 42 8.21 -6.92 6.36
C LYS A 42 7.68 -5.65 7.01
N GLY A 43 6.55 -5.11 6.53
CA GLY A 43 5.94 -3.89 7.06
C GLY A 43 6.69 -2.60 6.69
N VAL A 44 7.58 -2.64 5.69
CA VAL A 44 8.25 -1.44 5.16
C VAL A 44 7.26 -0.60 4.35
N ALA A 45 6.43 -1.25 3.53
CA ALA A 45 5.32 -0.63 2.83
C ALA A 45 4.00 -0.94 3.55
N THR A 46 3.06 0.01 3.52
CA THR A 46 1.72 -0.14 4.09
C THR A 46 0.68 -0.52 3.04
N CYS A 47 0.95 -0.26 1.76
CA CYS A 47 0.07 -0.62 0.66
C CYS A 47 0.83 -0.69 -0.68
N ALA A 48 0.12 -1.13 -1.72
CA ALA A 48 0.57 -1.09 -3.10
C ALA A 48 -0.66 -0.97 -4.02
N SER A 49 -0.45 -0.57 -5.27
CA SER A 49 -1.47 -0.59 -6.32
C SER A 49 -1.11 -1.60 -7.41
N LEU A 50 -2.08 -2.39 -7.85
CA LEU A 50 -1.88 -3.40 -8.89
C LEU A 50 -2.03 -2.78 -10.28
N MET A 51 -1.01 -2.92 -11.11
CA MET A 51 -1.03 -2.48 -12.50
C MET A 51 -1.79 -3.49 -13.37
N VAL A 52 -2.99 -3.13 -13.82
CA VAL A 52 -3.77 -3.92 -14.79
C VAL A 52 -3.79 -3.18 -16.13
N PRO A 53 -3.50 -3.82 -17.28
CA PRO A 53 -3.29 -5.26 -17.49
C PRO A 53 -1.81 -5.64 -17.58
N ALA A 54 -0.95 -5.19 -16.67
CA ALA A 54 0.49 -5.44 -16.79
C ALA A 54 0.80 -6.96 -16.83
N PRO A 55 1.88 -7.38 -17.52
CA PRO A 55 2.08 -8.78 -17.89
C PRO A 55 2.08 -9.76 -16.71
N TRP A 56 2.48 -9.29 -15.52
CA TRP A 56 2.58 -10.07 -14.29
C TRP A 56 1.47 -9.75 -13.28
N ALA A 57 0.40 -9.07 -13.69
CA ALA A 57 -0.71 -8.72 -12.80
C ALA A 57 -1.46 -9.94 -12.25
N ARG A 58 -1.66 -10.97 -13.08
CA ARG A 58 -2.30 -12.23 -12.64
C ARG A 58 -1.45 -13.00 -11.65
N ASP A 59 -0.14 -13.01 -11.87
CA ASP A 59 0.83 -13.60 -10.95
C ASP A 59 0.83 -12.87 -9.61
N ALA A 60 0.85 -11.53 -9.62
CA ALA A 60 0.74 -10.73 -8.40
C ALA A 60 -0.50 -11.12 -7.59
N VAL A 61 -1.69 -11.22 -8.20
CA VAL A 61 -2.92 -11.61 -7.50
C VAL A 61 -2.88 -13.02 -6.89
N ALA A 62 -2.03 -13.92 -7.41
CA ALA A 62 -1.92 -15.30 -6.93
C ALA A 62 -0.88 -15.51 -5.81
N MET A 63 -0.05 -14.51 -5.52
CA MET A 63 0.99 -14.51 -4.46
C MET A 63 0.47 -14.07 -3.10
#